data_AF-A0A9P0LX84-F1
#
_entry.id   AF-A0A9P0LX84-F1
#
_cell.length_a   1.000
_cell.length_b   1.000
_cell.length_c   1.000
_cell.angle_alpha   90.00
_cell.angle_beta   90.00
_cell.angle_gamma   90.00
#
_symmetry.space_group_name_H-M   'P 1'
#
loop_
_entity.id
_entity.type
_entity.pdbx_description
1 polymer ?
#
loop_
_entity_poly.entity_id
_entity_poly.type
_entity_poly.pdbx_seq_one_letter_code
_entity_poly.pdbx_strand_id
1 'polypeptide(L)'
;MLVDTFKSDTLLENKLSILHYLILHSGHMDTASELILWQSERPFTLGYPQMLKEYLIATSYAAVQRTLPTDANKLINLLPITSQKIGFEYEIQQDEYIINLSQDVLWNASMMLLSPQQRIVPYRTDIWVKLWEQLAKLSKGTQRFKPSQVVEKLMVSLVCYQPEVLSRCSTPLSPSGGASSTLNDFLSNQCNKRNQVDALPFFEIDSCTASKQEHIISVNLRELSMHLLKQSTENRMNKWQWQSQTPMHVHAVATRYITAQLDQSRQLCQLLCKAATYEPRLEMDKGFIFINNLSDERRLIFFTILEKYYLATESIAFPVPQGFSSFFTFLGYKTLGFDMFMQYVNRNVFELQVDVMKIIMADTDNSKAGIQAKLQMLTALPRSRAKRLLNQWSHPISLMLRAREHSLNILSGVAGPPLGRSQGARRNKGYRGLTAFPSNENMSPLDTFLDLLTAKASLTDIDFGLLIEATEASMEEAMMNAK
;
A
#
# COMPACT_ATOMS: atom_id res chain seq x y z
N MET A 1 28.98 9.72 -21.08
CA MET A 1 28.00 10.19 -22.10
C MET A 1 26.57 9.96 -21.66
N LEU A 2 26.01 8.73 -21.63
CA LEU A 2 24.58 8.53 -21.26
C LEU A 2 24.22 9.01 -19.85
N VAL A 3 25.10 8.78 -18.87
CA VAL A 3 24.94 9.30 -17.50
C VAL A 3 24.93 10.83 -17.50
N ASP A 4 25.81 11.46 -18.28
CA ASP A 4 25.90 12.92 -18.39
C ASP A 4 24.66 13.50 -19.09
N THR A 5 24.16 12.82 -20.13
CA THR A 5 22.90 13.16 -20.83
C THR A 5 21.67 13.01 -19.93
N PHE A 6 21.70 12.06 -18.99
CA PHE A 6 20.65 11.92 -18.00
C PHE A 6 20.68 13.04 -16.97
N LYS A 7 21.88 13.43 -16.53
CA LYS A 7 22.09 14.50 -15.54
C LYS A 7 21.86 15.90 -16.11
N SER A 8 21.92 16.07 -17.43
CA SER A 8 21.52 17.30 -18.10
C SER A 8 19.99 17.45 -18.16
N ASP A 9 19.52 18.67 -18.47
CA ASP A 9 18.09 18.97 -18.54
C ASP A 9 17.48 18.44 -19.85
N THR A 10 17.31 17.12 -19.90
CA THR A 10 16.73 16.40 -21.03
C THR A 10 15.29 16.02 -20.78
N LEU A 11 14.54 15.84 -21.87
CA LEU A 11 13.17 15.35 -21.87
C LEU A 11 13.03 14.08 -21.01
N LEU A 12 11.90 13.96 -20.31
CA LEU A 12 11.60 12.80 -19.47
C LEU A 12 11.73 11.48 -20.24
N GLU A 13 11.30 11.44 -21.49
CA GLU A 13 11.40 10.25 -22.35
C GLU A 13 12.84 9.79 -22.56
N ASN A 14 13.79 10.72 -22.70
CA ASN A 14 15.21 10.39 -22.79
C ASN A 14 15.73 9.79 -21.48
N LYS A 15 15.33 10.37 -20.34
CA LYS A 15 15.69 9.85 -19.02
C LYS A 15 15.14 8.44 -18.78
N LEU A 16 13.88 8.21 -19.15
CA LEU A 16 13.23 6.89 -19.06
C LEU A 16 13.93 5.87 -19.97
N SER A 17 14.25 6.26 -21.21
CA SER A 17 14.95 5.40 -22.17
C SER A 17 16.35 5.01 -21.69
N ILE A 18 17.10 5.96 -21.12
CA ILE A 18 18.42 5.71 -20.54
C ILE A 18 18.31 4.75 -19.35
N LEU A 19 17.35 4.95 -18.43
CA LEU A 19 17.13 4.05 -17.30
C LEU A 19 16.78 2.63 -17.77
N HIS A 20 15.83 2.51 -18.70
CA HIS A 20 15.42 1.23 -19.27
C HIS A 20 16.61 0.50 -19.90
N TYR A 21 17.41 1.20 -20.72
CA TYR A 21 18.61 0.64 -21.33
C TYR A 21 19.63 0.19 -20.30
N LEU A 22 19.88 0.99 -19.26
CA LEU A 22 20.86 0.66 -18.24
C LEU A 22 20.48 -0.64 -17.51
N ILE A 23 19.21 -0.76 -17.12
CA ILE A 23 18.68 -1.89 -16.37
C ILE A 23 18.60 -3.17 -17.22
N LEU A 24 17.91 -3.11 -18.36
CA LEU A 24 17.53 -4.31 -19.12
C LEU A 24 18.56 -4.75 -20.15
N HIS A 25 19.29 -3.80 -20.72
CA HIS A 25 20.19 -4.07 -21.83
C HIS A 25 21.65 -4.06 -21.39
N SER A 26 22.08 -3.06 -20.63
CA SER A 26 23.48 -2.96 -20.20
C SER A 26 23.77 -3.79 -18.94
N GLY A 27 22.75 -4.05 -18.12
CA GLY A 27 22.89 -4.78 -16.85
C GLY A 27 23.53 -3.99 -15.71
N HIS A 28 23.84 -2.70 -15.90
CA HIS A 28 24.44 -1.83 -14.89
C HIS A 28 23.38 -1.30 -13.90
N MET A 29 22.93 -2.19 -13.01
CA MET A 29 21.91 -1.87 -11.98
C MET A 29 22.39 -0.81 -10.98
N ASP A 30 23.69 -0.81 -10.65
CA ASP A 30 24.28 0.12 -9.70
C ASP A 30 24.23 1.55 -10.24
N THR A 31 24.63 1.75 -11.50
CA THR A 31 24.53 3.05 -12.18
C THR A 31 23.09 3.52 -12.29
N ALA A 32 22.13 2.63 -12.58
CA ALA A 32 20.72 2.99 -12.59
C ALA A 32 20.24 3.46 -11.21
N SER A 33 20.72 2.82 -10.14
CA SER A 33 20.40 3.18 -8.76
C SER A 33 21.03 4.53 -8.38
N GLU A 34 22.27 4.81 -8.79
CA GLU A 34 22.91 6.12 -8.63
C GLU A 34 22.15 7.23 -9.35
N LEU A 35 21.60 6.96 -10.54
CA LEU A 35 20.79 7.93 -11.26
C LEU A 35 19.47 8.25 -10.56
N ILE A 36 18.85 7.25 -9.93
CA ILE A 36 17.66 7.46 -9.08
C ILE A 36 18.02 8.28 -7.85
N LEU A 37 19.16 7.99 -7.21
CA LEU A 37 19.68 8.78 -6.07
C LEU A 37 19.94 10.25 -6.45
N TRP A 38 20.57 10.47 -7.59
CA TRP A 38 20.80 11.81 -8.13
C TRP A 38 19.47 12.54 -8.40
N GLN A 39 18.47 11.85 -8.93
CA GLN A 39 17.16 12.46 -9.17
C GLN A 39 16.38 12.75 -7.88
N SER A 40 16.58 11.97 -6.80
CA SER A 40 15.99 12.25 -5.48
C SER A 40 16.53 13.52 -4.82
N GLU A 41 17.70 14.04 -5.23
CA GLU A 41 18.16 15.38 -4.79
C GLU A 41 17.20 16.49 -5.28
N ARG A 42 16.37 16.20 -6.30
CA ARG A 42 15.38 17.12 -6.89
C ARG A 42 13.98 16.50 -6.88
N PRO A 43 13.39 16.30 -5.68
CA PRO A 43 12.17 15.51 -5.52
C PRO A 43 10.90 16.19 -6.08
N PHE A 44 10.96 17.49 -6.35
CA PHE A 44 9.85 18.29 -6.90
C PHE A 44 9.66 18.15 -8.42
N THR A 45 10.47 17.31 -9.07
CA THR A 45 10.37 17.09 -10.52
C THR A 45 9.08 16.32 -10.87
N LEU A 46 8.21 16.89 -11.72
CA LEU A 46 6.92 16.29 -12.10
C LEU A 46 7.04 14.88 -12.72
N GLY A 47 8.13 14.61 -13.46
CA GLY A 47 8.39 13.33 -14.11
C GLY A 47 8.97 12.23 -13.21
N TYR A 48 9.26 12.54 -11.94
CA TYR A 48 9.96 11.61 -11.06
C TYR A 48 9.18 10.31 -10.77
N PRO A 49 7.85 10.34 -10.49
CA PRO A 49 7.06 9.12 -10.32
C PRO A 49 7.11 8.18 -11.54
N GLN A 50 7.18 8.73 -12.76
CA GLN A 50 7.33 7.95 -13.99
C GLN A 50 8.68 7.23 -14.05
N MET A 51 9.74 7.87 -13.58
CA MET A 51 11.08 7.27 -13.50
C MET A 51 11.12 6.14 -12.47
N LEU A 52 10.49 6.32 -11.31
CA LEU A 52 10.36 5.28 -10.30
C LEU A 52 9.55 4.08 -10.80
N LYS A 53 8.45 4.32 -11.54
CA LYS A 53 7.68 3.26 -12.20
C LYS A 53 8.53 2.45 -13.18
N GLU A 54 9.26 3.14 -14.05
CA GLU A 54 10.11 2.49 -15.05
C GLU A 54 11.19 1.65 -14.38
N TYR A 55 11.83 2.21 -13.34
CA TYR A 55 12.79 1.47 -12.52
C TYR A 55 12.16 0.19 -11.96
N LEU A 56 11.02 0.28 -11.26
CA LEU A 56 10.35 -0.88 -10.65
C LEU A 56 9.98 -1.98 -11.66
N ILE A 57 9.40 -1.61 -12.81
CA ILE A 57 9.01 -2.59 -13.84
C ILE A 57 10.24 -3.23 -14.47
N ALA A 58 11.23 -2.42 -14.84
CA ALA A 58 12.44 -2.89 -15.50
C ALA A 58 13.29 -3.77 -14.58
N THR A 59 13.47 -3.40 -13.31
CA THR A 59 14.24 -4.20 -12.36
C THR A 59 13.53 -5.51 -12.01
N SER A 60 12.20 -5.50 -11.87
CA SER A 60 11.41 -6.73 -11.63
C SER A 60 11.53 -7.70 -12.80
N TYR A 61 11.43 -7.19 -14.03
CA TYR A 61 11.63 -7.99 -15.23
C TYR A 61 13.07 -8.55 -15.30
N ALA A 62 14.08 -7.71 -15.07
CA ALA A 62 15.49 -8.12 -15.11
C ALA A 62 15.80 -9.21 -14.05
N ALA A 63 15.22 -9.10 -12.85
CA ALA A 63 15.38 -10.10 -11.79
C ALA A 63 14.77 -11.45 -12.19
N VAL A 64 13.58 -11.44 -12.79
CA VAL A 64 12.93 -12.65 -13.29
C VAL A 64 13.72 -13.26 -14.45
N GLN A 65 14.20 -12.44 -15.39
CA GLN A 65 14.99 -12.89 -16.53
C GLN A 65 16.26 -13.64 -16.11
N ARG A 66 16.92 -13.19 -15.04
CA ARG A 66 18.15 -13.83 -14.52
C ARG A 66 17.89 -15.14 -13.79
N THR A 67 16.68 -15.34 -13.26
CA THR A 67 16.37 -16.48 -12.40
C THR A 67 15.59 -17.58 -13.10
N LEU A 68 14.92 -17.29 -14.21
CA LEU A 68 14.02 -18.22 -14.90
C LEU A 68 14.75 -19.41 -15.54
N PRO A 69 14.18 -20.63 -15.51
CA PRO A 69 14.65 -21.74 -16.32
C PRO A 69 14.46 -21.46 -17.82
N THR A 70 15.35 -22.02 -18.65
CA THR A 70 15.35 -21.86 -20.11
C THR A 70 14.02 -22.24 -20.76
N ASP A 71 13.31 -23.19 -20.17
CA ASP A 71 12.07 -23.76 -20.70
C ASP A 71 10.88 -22.80 -20.57
N ALA A 72 10.95 -21.84 -19.65
CA ALA A 72 9.91 -20.83 -19.42
C ALA A 72 10.19 -19.48 -20.13
N ASN A 73 11.27 -19.40 -20.92
CA ASN A 73 11.66 -18.18 -21.64
C ASN A 73 10.59 -17.64 -22.61
N LYS A 74 9.65 -18.46 -23.07
CA LYS A 74 8.54 -17.98 -23.92
C LYS A 74 7.56 -17.11 -23.13
N LEU A 75 7.32 -17.43 -21.86
CA LEU A 75 6.38 -16.70 -21.00
C LEU A 75 6.94 -15.33 -20.57
N ILE A 76 8.27 -15.16 -20.54
CA ILE A 76 8.87 -13.88 -20.17
C ILE A 76 8.49 -12.75 -21.13
N ASN A 77 8.26 -13.07 -22.40
CA ASN A 77 7.87 -12.08 -23.41
C ASN A 77 6.46 -11.50 -23.17
N LEU A 78 5.67 -12.12 -22.30
CA LEU A 78 4.35 -11.66 -21.91
C LEU A 78 4.38 -10.75 -20.67
N LEU A 79 5.51 -10.70 -19.95
CA LEU A 79 5.68 -9.84 -18.79
C LEU A 79 5.91 -8.37 -19.23
N PRO A 80 5.52 -7.40 -18.38
CA PRO A 80 5.77 -5.99 -18.65
C PRO A 80 7.27 -5.70 -18.55
N ILE A 81 7.77 -4.94 -19.52
CA ILE A 81 9.19 -4.52 -19.62
C ILE A 81 9.37 -3.02 -19.41
N THR A 82 8.33 -2.23 -19.71
CA THR A 82 8.34 -0.78 -19.60
C THR A 82 6.96 -0.28 -19.20
N SER A 83 6.94 0.88 -18.57
CA SER A 83 5.73 1.66 -18.30
C SER A 83 5.25 2.46 -19.51
N GLN A 84 6.10 2.65 -20.52
CA GLN A 84 5.77 3.46 -21.70
C GLN A 84 4.79 2.75 -22.64
N LYS A 85 3.86 3.53 -23.20
CA LYS A 85 2.97 3.05 -24.25
C LYS A 85 3.78 2.93 -25.55
N ILE A 86 3.67 1.77 -26.21
CA ILE A 86 4.29 1.53 -27.51
C ILE A 86 3.30 2.04 -28.55
N GLY A 87 3.69 3.09 -29.26
CA GLY A 87 2.83 3.80 -30.20
C GLY A 87 1.81 4.67 -29.48
N PHE A 88 1.55 5.83 -30.05
CA PHE A 88 0.48 6.71 -29.64
C PHE A 88 -0.12 7.35 -30.88
N GLU A 89 -1.42 7.60 -30.85
CA GLU A 89 -2.14 8.39 -31.84
C GLU A 89 -2.72 9.56 -31.06
N TYR A 90 -2.25 10.77 -31.37
CA TYR A 90 -2.67 12.00 -30.70
C TYR A 90 -3.37 12.89 -31.71
N GLU A 91 -4.67 13.06 -31.54
CA GLU A 91 -5.51 13.91 -32.36
C GLU A 91 -5.75 15.23 -31.61
N ILE A 92 -5.22 16.32 -32.16
CA ILE A 92 -5.48 17.68 -31.67
C ILE A 92 -6.37 18.36 -32.68
N GLN A 93 -7.58 18.73 -32.27
CA GLN A 93 -8.41 19.63 -33.03
C GLN A 93 -8.14 21.06 -32.57
N GLN A 94 -7.52 21.86 -33.44
CA GLN A 94 -7.33 23.29 -33.23
C GLN A 94 -8.04 24.04 -34.36
N ASP A 95 -9.13 24.70 -34.01
CA ASP A 95 -10.05 25.39 -34.94
C ASP A 95 -10.48 24.50 -36.13
N GLU A 96 -10.03 24.81 -37.35
CA GLU A 96 -10.36 24.06 -38.59
C GLU A 96 -9.40 22.89 -38.88
N TYR A 97 -8.34 22.71 -38.09
CA TYR A 97 -7.32 21.69 -38.33
C TYR A 97 -7.40 20.56 -37.32
N ILE A 98 -7.38 19.34 -37.85
CA ILE A 98 -7.21 18.11 -37.09
C ILE A 98 -5.77 17.65 -37.33
N ILE A 99 -4.93 17.76 -36.30
CA ILE A 99 -3.54 17.30 -36.34
C ILE A 99 -3.48 15.92 -35.68
N ASN A 100 -3.21 14.90 -36.50
CA ASN A 100 -3.02 13.53 -36.03
C ASN A 100 -1.53 13.20 -36.00
N LEU A 101 -1.01 12.93 -34.80
CA LEU A 101 0.35 12.47 -34.57
C LEU A 101 0.30 10.99 -34.20
N SER A 102 0.59 10.11 -35.16
CA SER A 102 0.67 8.66 -34.96
C SER A 102 2.12 8.20 -34.93
N GLN A 103 2.52 7.51 -33.87
CA GLN A 103 3.79 6.80 -33.78
C GLN A 103 3.57 5.32 -34.12
N ASP A 104 3.97 4.91 -35.32
CA ASP A 104 3.96 3.51 -35.73
C ASP A 104 5.32 2.84 -35.53
N VAL A 105 5.27 1.56 -35.19
CA VAL A 105 6.47 0.72 -35.13
C VAL A 105 6.97 0.50 -36.54
N LEU A 106 8.24 0.83 -36.82
CA LEU A 106 8.83 0.57 -38.13
C LEU A 106 9.09 -0.94 -38.29
N TRP A 107 8.19 -1.62 -39.00
CA TRP A 107 8.24 -3.08 -39.23
C TRP A 107 9.38 -3.52 -40.16
N ASN A 108 10.04 -2.59 -40.83
CA ASN A 108 11.01 -2.89 -41.89
C ASN A 108 12.16 -1.86 -41.97
N ALA A 109 12.58 -1.29 -40.85
CA ALA A 109 13.79 -0.47 -40.84
C ALA A 109 14.99 -1.39 -41.14
N SER A 110 15.70 -1.12 -42.23
CA SER A 110 17.02 -1.67 -42.50
C SER A 110 18.03 -1.14 -41.49
N MET A 111 17.88 -1.55 -40.23
CA MET A 111 18.83 -1.31 -39.16
C MET A 111 20.08 -2.11 -39.50
N MET A 112 21.22 -1.43 -39.50
CA MET A 112 22.50 -2.00 -39.88
C MET A 112 22.75 -3.29 -39.08
N LEU A 113 22.87 -4.42 -39.79
CA LEU A 113 22.89 -5.79 -39.22
C LEU A 113 24.03 -6.02 -38.21
N LEU A 114 25.07 -5.19 -38.30
CA LEU A 114 26.16 -5.09 -37.33
C LEU A 114 26.43 -3.63 -37.07
N SER A 115 26.42 -3.24 -35.80
CA SER A 115 26.83 -1.89 -35.41
C SER A 115 28.32 -1.66 -35.67
N PRO A 116 28.80 -0.41 -35.77
CA PRO A 116 30.23 -0.13 -35.97
C PRO A 116 31.11 -0.75 -34.87
N GLN A 117 30.61 -0.82 -33.63
CA GLN A 117 31.33 -1.43 -32.52
C GLN A 117 31.41 -2.95 -32.62
N GLN A 118 30.35 -3.62 -33.11
CA GLN A 118 30.35 -5.07 -33.32
C GLN A 118 31.28 -5.51 -34.45
N ARG A 119 31.49 -4.65 -35.45
CA ARG A 119 32.48 -4.91 -36.51
C ARG A 119 33.92 -4.93 -35.96
N ILE A 120 34.16 -4.20 -34.87
CA ILE A 120 35.48 -4.11 -34.21
C ILE A 120 35.60 -5.16 -33.11
N VAL A 121 34.52 -5.42 -32.36
CA VAL A 121 34.46 -6.39 -31.26
C VAL A 121 33.23 -7.29 -31.43
N PRO A 122 33.38 -8.49 -32.03
CA PRO A 122 32.25 -9.35 -32.41
C PRO A 122 31.36 -9.76 -31.23
N TYR A 123 31.92 -9.85 -30.03
CA TYR A 123 31.23 -10.33 -28.83
C TYR A 123 30.47 -9.22 -28.06
N ARG A 124 30.63 -7.94 -28.44
CA ARG A 124 29.98 -6.84 -27.72
C ARG A 124 28.67 -6.47 -28.40
N THR A 125 27.54 -6.88 -27.83
CA THR A 125 26.21 -6.48 -28.30
C THR A 125 25.98 -4.99 -28.12
N ASP A 126 25.67 -4.28 -29.21
CA ASP A 126 25.37 -2.84 -29.20
C ASP A 126 23.87 -2.55 -29.01
N ILE A 127 23.53 -1.31 -28.65
CA ILE A 127 22.17 -0.81 -28.43
C ILE A 127 21.27 -1.06 -29.65
N TRP A 128 21.81 -0.90 -30.85
CA TRP A 128 21.07 -1.07 -32.11
C TRP A 128 20.70 -2.52 -32.39
N VAL A 129 21.58 -3.47 -32.06
CA VAL A 129 21.27 -4.90 -32.24
C VAL A 129 20.26 -5.36 -31.19
N LYS A 130 20.37 -4.88 -29.95
CA LYS A 130 19.36 -5.16 -28.92
C LYS A 130 18.00 -4.58 -29.29
N LEU A 131 17.97 -3.35 -29.82
CA LEU A 131 16.74 -2.73 -30.32
C LEU A 131 16.13 -3.56 -31.44
N TRP A 132 16.93 -3.98 -32.42
CA TRP A 132 16.47 -4.80 -33.53
C TRP A 132 15.91 -6.15 -33.07
N GLU A 133 16.59 -6.87 -32.17
CA GLU A 133 16.08 -8.11 -31.60
C GLU A 133 14.75 -7.93 -30.85
N GLN A 134 14.56 -6.81 -30.16
CA GLN A 134 13.32 -6.51 -29.45
C GLN A 134 12.19 -6.13 -30.40
N LEU A 135 12.47 -5.33 -31.45
CA LEU A 135 11.51 -5.01 -32.51
C LEU A 135 11.06 -6.27 -33.26
N ALA A 136 11.99 -7.18 -33.56
CA ALA A 136 11.69 -8.47 -34.18
C ALA A 136 10.89 -9.43 -33.26
N LYS A 137 10.92 -9.22 -31.94
CA LYS A 137 10.04 -9.93 -30.99
C LYS A 137 8.67 -9.28 -30.91
N LEU A 138 8.61 -7.94 -30.90
CA LEU A 138 7.37 -7.15 -30.92
C LEU A 138 6.55 -7.41 -32.18
N SER A 139 7.22 -7.66 -33.31
CA SER A 139 6.53 -7.92 -34.58
C SER A 139 5.72 -9.22 -34.62
N LYS A 140 5.85 -10.07 -33.58
CA LYS A 140 5.10 -11.34 -33.48
C LYS A 140 3.73 -11.19 -32.83
N GLY A 141 3.26 -9.96 -32.57
CA GLY A 141 1.87 -9.67 -32.17
C GLY A 141 1.48 -10.09 -30.75
N THR A 142 2.41 -10.52 -29.90
CA THR A 142 2.09 -10.89 -28.51
C THR A 142 1.89 -9.66 -27.64
N GLN A 143 0.67 -9.48 -27.13
CA GLN A 143 0.36 -8.37 -26.22
C GLN A 143 0.99 -8.63 -24.84
N ARG A 144 1.70 -7.66 -24.30
CA ARG A 144 2.27 -7.77 -22.94
C ARG A 144 1.23 -7.47 -21.88
N PHE A 145 1.40 -8.07 -20.70
CA PHE A 145 0.59 -7.78 -19.53
C PHE A 145 0.73 -6.29 -19.15
N LYS A 146 -0.40 -5.64 -18.86
CA LYS A 146 -0.44 -4.23 -18.48
C LYS A 146 -0.79 -4.12 -16.99
N PRO A 147 0.07 -3.54 -16.14
CA PRO A 147 -0.23 -3.35 -14.71
C PRO A 147 -1.51 -2.55 -14.44
N SER A 148 -1.94 -1.70 -15.38
CA SER A 148 -3.21 -0.95 -15.28
C SER A 148 -4.43 -1.85 -15.09
N GLN A 149 -4.41 -3.06 -15.64
CA GLN A 149 -5.50 -4.04 -15.47
C GLN A 149 -5.68 -4.42 -14.00
N VAL A 150 -4.57 -4.54 -13.26
CA VAL A 150 -4.60 -4.84 -11.83
C VAL A 150 -5.10 -3.64 -11.03
N VAL A 151 -4.62 -2.44 -11.37
CA VAL A 151 -5.05 -1.19 -10.72
C VAL A 151 -6.57 -1.04 -10.79
N GLU A 152 -7.18 -1.25 -11.96
CA GLU A 152 -8.63 -1.19 -12.14
C GLU A 152 -9.39 -2.18 -11.25
N LYS A 153 -8.87 -3.41 -11.10
CA LYS A 153 -9.47 -4.42 -10.23
C LYS A 153 -9.29 -4.09 -8.75
N LEU A 154 -8.14 -3.56 -8.37
CA LEU A 154 -7.85 -3.14 -7.00
C LEU A 154 -8.69 -1.93 -6.58
N MET A 155 -8.96 -0.98 -7.49
CA MET A 155 -9.85 0.15 -7.18
C MET A 155 -11.23 -0.32 -6.68
N VAL A 156 -11.80 -1.34 -7.32
CA VAL A 156 -13.09 -1.91 -6.89
C VAL A 156 -12.91 -2.82 -5.67
N SER A 157 -11.89 -3.69 -5.70
CA SER A 157 -11.70 -4.70 -4.67
C SER A 157 -11.30 -4.13 -3.32
N LEU A 158 -10.46 -3.08 -3.26
CA LEU A 158 -10.00 -2.48 -2.01
C LEU A 158 -11.11 -1.71 -1.29
N VAL A 159 -12.06 -1.13 -2.03
CA VAL A 159 -13.26 -0.50 -1.44
C VAL A 159 -14.10 -1.54 -0.71
N CYS A 160 -14.19 -2.76 -1.25
CA CYS A 160 -14.88 -3.89 -0.61
C CYS A 160 -13.99 -4.64 0.40
N TYR A 161 -12.68 -4.40 0.42
CA TYR A 161 -11.73 -5.10 1.27
C TYR A 161 -11.78 -4.52 2.68
N GLN A 162 -12.59 -5.14 3.53
CA GLN A 162 -12.58 -4.89 4.98
C GLN A 162 -11.78 -6.03 5.65
N PRO A 163 -10.47 -5.84 5.94
CA PRO A 163 -9.65 -6.89 6.57
C PRO A 163 -10.21 -7.33 7.93
N GLU A 164 -10.94 -6.44 8.61
CA GLU A 164 -11.58 -6.69 9.90
C GLU A 164 -12.81 -7.62 9.80
N VAL A 165 -13.46 -7.70 8.63
CA VAL A 165 -14.57 -8.65 8.36
C VAL A 165 -14.01 -10.01 7.94
N LEU A 166 -12.94 -10.01 7.13
CA LEU A 166 -12.25 -11.24 6.71
C LEU A 166 -11.50 -11.95 7.84
N SER A 167 -11.11 -11.24 8.91
CA SER A 167 -10.55 -11.86 10.12
C SER A 167 -11.57 -12.69 10.92
N ARG A 168 -12.88 -12.47 10.74
CA ARG A 168 -13.95 -13.19 11.44
C ARG A 168 -14.65 -14.22 10.56
N CYS A 169 -14.64 -14.02 9.25
CA CYS A 169 -15.04 -15.04 8.31
C CYS A 169 -13.83 -15.93 8.05
N SER A 170 -13.78 -17.11 8.70
CA SER A 170 -13.06 -18.24 8.12
C SER A 170 -13.53 -18.33 6.67
N THR A 171 -12.66 -17.95 5.72
CA THR A 171 -12.98 -18.02 4.31
C THR A 171 -13.47 -19.44 4.03
N PRO A 172 -14.60 -19.64 3.33
CA PRO A 172 -14.97 -20.96 2.89
C PRO A 172 -13.82 -21.45 2.03
N LEU A 173 -13.15 -22.49 2.51
CA LEU A 173 -12.12 -23.20 1.77
C LEU A 173 -12.76 -23.65 0.46
N SER A 174 -12.46 -22.93 -0.63
CA SER A 174 -12.62 -23.49 -1.96
C SER A 174 -11.83 -24.81 -1.99
N PRO A 175 -12.37 -25.91 -2.54
CA PRO A 175 -11.78 -27.25 -2.42
C PRO A 175 -10.50 -27.46 -3.26
N SER A 176 -9.68 -26.42 -3.44
CA SER A 176 -8.38 -26.49 -4.08
C SER A 176 -7.49 -25.34 -3.58
N GLY A 177 -6.42 -25.69 -2.84
CA GLY A 177 -5.23 -24.84 -2.75
C GLY A 177 -4.84 -24.36 -1.35
N GLY A 178 -4.07 -25.17 -0.63
CA GLY A 178 -3.19 -24.74 0.47
C GLY A 178 -2.03 -23.85 0.00
N ALA A 179 -2.22 -23.02 -1.03
CA ALA A 179 -1.18 -22.22 -1.67
C ALA A 179 -0.90 -20.91 -0.93
N SER A 180 -1.87 -20.37 -0.18
CA SER A 180 -1.71 -19.08 0.52
C SER A 180 -0.70 -19.16 1.68
N SER A 181 -0.69 -20.27 2.43
CA SER A 181 0.30 -20.48 3.50
C SER A 181 1.69 -20.76 2.93
N THR A 182 1.78 -21.53 1.84
CA THR A 182 3.07 -21.83 1.18
C THR A 182 3.68 -20.62 0.49
N LEU A 183 2.87 -19.68 -0.01
CA LEU A 183 3.36 -18.41 -0.56
C LEU A 183 3.92 -17.51 0.54
N ASN A 184 3.26 -17.42 1.71
CA ASN A 184 3.79 -16.66 2.85
C ASN A 184 5.08 -17.28 3.40
N ASP A 185 5.16 -18.61 3.48
CA ASP A 185 6.38 -19.31 3.88
C ASP A 185 7.52 -19.19 2.84
N PHE A 186 7.18 -19.10 1.55
CA PHE A 186 8.17 -18.90 0.48
C PHE A 186 8.68 -17.45 0.44
N LEU A 187 7.78 -16.46 0.56
CA LEU A 187 8.11 -15.04 0.62
C LEU A 187 8.93 -14.71 1.87
N SER A 188 8.55 -15.21 3.04
CA SER A 188 9.27 -14.99 4.30
C SER A 188 10.66 -15.67 4.30
N ASN A 189 10.79 -16.92 3.81
CA ASN A 189 12.09 -17.59 3.75
C ASN A 189 13.04 -17.00 2.69
N GLN A 190 12.52 -16.45 1.59
CA GLN A 190 13.33 -15.85 0.54
C GLN A 190 13.77 -14.42 0.89
N CYS A 191 12.89 -13.64 1.53
CA CYS A 191 13.19 -12.29 2.02
C CYS A 191 14.21 -12.33 3.18
N ASN A 192 14.12 -13.31 4.08
CA ASN A 192 15.01 -13.43 5.25
C ASN A 192 16.43 -13.95 4.93
N LYS A 193 16.65 -14.66 3.82
CA LYS A 193 17.94 -15.33 3.55
C LYS A 193 18.95 -14.52 2.74
N ARG A 194 18.62 -13.32 2.24
CA ARG A 194 19.51 -12.62 1.30
C ARG A 194 19.95 -11.19 1.59
N ASN A 195 19.49 -10.48 2.62
CA ASN A 195 19.96 -9.11 2.85
C ASN A 195 20.54 -8.85 4.24
N GLN A 196 21.82 -8.46 4.19
CA GLN A 196 22.55 -7.62 5.12
C GLN A 196 21.65 -6.60 5.84
N VAL A 197 21.84 -6.49 7.17
CA VAL A 197 21.50 -5.36 8.04
C VAL A 197 20.24 -4.60 7.64
N ASP A 198 19.12 -4.98 8.23
CA ASP A 198 17.85 -4.25 8.36
C ASP A 198 17.93 -2.73 8.05
N ALA A 199 17.80 -2.38 6.75
CA ALA A 199 18.16 -1.07 6.18
C ALA A 199 16.97 -0.14 5.93
N LEU A 200 15.78 -0.49 6.42
CA LEU A 200 14.61 0.38 6.39
C LEU A 200 14.47 1.14 7.72
N PRO A 201 13.94 2.39 7.69
CA PRO A 201 13.73 3.20 8.88
C PRO A 201 12.57 2.70 9.76
N PHE A 202 11.90 1.61 9.40
CA PHE A 202 10.78 1.03 10.13
C PHE A 202 10.90 -0.48 10.17
N PHE A 203 10.19 -1.09 11.13
CA PHE A 203 10.17 -2.54 11.30
C PHE A 203 9.12 -3.19 10.41
N GLU A 204 9.53 -4.22 9.68
CA GLU A 204 8.63 -5.11 8.95
C GLU A 204 8.11 -6.17 9.94
N ILE A 205 6.91 -5.94 10.49
CA ILE A 205 6.28 -6.86 11.45
C ILE A 205 5.08 -7.53 10.77
N ASP A 206 5.14 -8.85 10.64
CA ASP A 206 4.04 -9.68 10.13
C ASP A 206 3.06 -10.03 11.26
N SER A 207 2.20 -9.08 11.63
CA SER A 207 1.24 -9.29 12.74
C SER A 207 -0.19 -9.64 12.31
N CYS A 208 -0.52 -9.59 11.01
CA CYS A 208 -1.90 -9.77 10.53
C CYS A 208 -1.97 -10.79 9.39
N THR A 209 -2.91 -11.73 9.50
CA THR A 209 -3.20 -12.80 8.51
C THR A 209 -3.95 -12.31 7.25
N ALA A 210 -4.12 -10.99 7.09
CA ALA A 210 -4.83 -10.37 5.98
C ALA A 210 -4.39 -8.90 5.78
N SER A 211 -3.19 -8.69 5.25
CA SER A 211 -2.66 -7.34 4.99
C SER A 211 -3.09 -6.79 3.62
N LYS A 212 -3.08 -5.45 3.44
CA LYS A 212 -3.28 -4.83 2.11
C LYS A 212 -2.21 -5.30 1.13
N GLN A 213 -0.98 -5.51 1.61
CA GLN A 213 0.13 -6.01 0.81
C GLN A 213 -0.17 -7.42 0.26
N GLU A 214 -0.62 -8.35 1.10
CA GLU A 214 -1.02 -9.70 0.70
C GLU A 214 -2.18 -9.66 -0.31
N HIS A 215 -3.15 -8.77 -0.11
CA HIS A 215 -4.26 -8.60 -1.05
C HIS A 215 -3.77 -8.14 -2.43
N ILE A 216 -2.92 -7.11 -2.49
CA ILE A 216 -2.30 -6.63 -3.73
C ILE A 216 -1.50 -7.75 -4.42
N ILE A 217 -0.70 -8.50 -3.66
CA ILE A 217 0.07 -9.65 -4.16
C ILE A 217 -0.87 -10.70 -4.76
N SER A 218 -1.97 -11.05 -4.08
CA SER A 218 -2.92 -12.07 -4.53
C SER A 218 -3.66 -11.68 -5.81
N VAL A 219 -4.08 -10.43 -5.94
CA VAL A 219 -4.77 -9.92 -7.14
C VAL A 219 -3.81 -9.86 -8.31
N ASN A 220 -2.59 -9.35 -8.11
CA ASN A 220 -1.56 -9.37 -9.15
C ASN A 220 -1.25 -10.80 -9.61
N LEU A 221 -1.07 -11.73 -8.67
CA LEU A 221 -0.76 -13.13 -8.99
C LEU A 221 -1.87 -13.77 -9.82
N ARG A 222 -3.14 -13.51 -9.45
CA ARG A 222 -4.31 -14.01 -10.17
C ARG A 222 -4.39 -13.47 -11.58
N GLU A 223 -4.34 -12.14 -11.75
CA GLU A 223 -4.49 -11.49 -13.06
C GLU A 223 -3.34 -11.84 -14.00
N LEU A 224 -2.10 -11.85 -13.48
CA LEU A 224 -0.94 -12.25 -14.27
C LEU A 224 -1.02 -13.72 -14.69
N SER A 225 -1.39 -14.62 -13.78
CA SER A 225 -1.56 -16.05 -14.10
C SER A 225 -2.63 -16.25 -15.17
N MET A 226 -3.74 -15.54 -15.07
CA MET A 226 -4.82 -15.58 -16.06
C MET A 226 -4.37 -15.05 -17.43
N HIS A 227 -3.61 -13.96 -17.46
CA HIS A 227 -3.07 -13.40 -18.70
C HIS A 227 -2.09 -14.37 -19.38
N LEU A 228 -1.14 -14.92 -18.62
CA LEU A 228 -0.18 -15.91 -19.10
C LEU A 228 -0.89 -17.17 -19.62
N LEU A 229 -1.92 -17.65 -18.92
CA LEU A 229 -2.70 -18.81 -19.35
C LEU A 229 -3.44 -18.55 -20.66
N LYS A 230 -4.18 -17.43 -20.77
CA LYS A 230 -4.91 -17.06 -22.00
C LYS A 230 -4.00 -17.00 -23.23
N GLN A 231 -2.89 -16.28 -23.15
CA GLN A 231 -1.98 -16.16 -24.29
C GLN A 231 -1.18 -17.44 -24.59
N SER A 232 -0.94 -18.28 -23.58
CA SER A 232 -0.41 -19.63 -23.83
C SER A 232 -1.41 -20.53 -24.56
N THR A 233 -2.71 -20.26 -24.44
CA THR A 233 -3.78 -21.03 -25.10
C THR A 233 -4.13 -20.53 -26.49
N GLU A 234 -4.03 -19.24 -26.76
CA GLU A 234 -4.34 -18.65 -28.07
C GLU A 234 -3.27 -18.98 -29.13
N ASN A 235 -2.01 -19.18 -28.73
CA ASN A 235 -0.93 -19.63 -29.62
C ASN A 235 -1.05 -21.10 -30.11
N ARG A 236 -2.20 -21.76 -29.87
CA ARG A 236 -2.47 -23.19 -30.19
C ARG A 236 -3.01 -23.46 -31.60
N MET A 237 -2.87 -22.56 -32.57
CA MET A 237 -3.27 -22.89 -33.96
C MET A 237 -2.34 -23.91 -34.65
N ASN A 238 -1.17 -24.22 -34.10
CA ASN A 238 -0.31 -25.30 -34.60
C ASN A 238 -0.50 -26.58 -33.77
N LYS A 239 -1.27 -27.54 -34.33
CA LYS A 239 -1.75 -28.81 -33.74
C LYS A 239 -0.68 -29.79 -33.20
N TRP A 240 0.61 -29.44 -33.18
CA TRP A 240 1.73 -30.34 -32.86
C TRP A 240 2.66 -29.85 -31.74
N GLN A 241 2.24 -28.89 -30.89
CA GLN A 241 3.01 -28.46 -29.71
C GLN A 241 2.27 -28.72 -28.39
N TRP A 242 1.93 -29.98 -28.13
CA TRP A 242 1.31 -30.42 -26.87
C TRP A 242 2.24 -30.34 -25.63
N GLN A 243 3.44 -29.78 -25.75
CA GLN A 243 4.46 -29.80 -24.69
C GLN A 243 4.87 -28.43 -24.12
N SER A 244 4.47 -27.27 -24.68
CA SER A 244 5.35 -26.12 -24.46
C SER A 244 5.21 -25.36 -23.13
N GLN A 245 4.09 -25.36 -22.39
CA GLN A 245 4.00 -24.70 -21.06
C GLN A 245 2.86 -25.29 -20.22
N THR A 246 3.16 -25.96 -19.11
CA THR A 246 2.13 -26.47 -18.19
C THR A 246 1.59 -25.35 -17.29
N PRO A 247 0.37 -25.47 -16.71
CA PRO A 247 -0.14 -24.52 -15.71
C PRO A 247 0.83 -24.29 -14.54
N MET A 248 1.65 -25.30 -14.21
CA MET A 248 2.70 -25.19 -13.20
C MET A 248 3.83 -24.24 -13.62
N HIS A 249 4.21 -24.19 -14.90
CA HIS A 249 5.17 -23.21 -15.41
C HIS A 249 4.58 -21.79 -15.34
N VAL A 250 3.31 -21.62 -15.70
CA VAL A 250 2.61 -20.33 -15.59
C VAL A 250 2.62 -19.84 -14.15
N HIS A 251 2.24 -20.70 -13.20
CA HIS A 251 2.26 -20.37 -11.78
C HIS A 251 3.68 -20.04 -11.30
N ALA A 252 4.70 -20.82 -11.69
CA ALA A 252 6.08 -20.55 -11.29
C ALA A 252 6.60 -19.20 -11.81
N VAL A 253 6.31 -18.85 -13.07
CA VAL A 253 6.70 -17.55 -13.64
C VAL A 253 5.94 -16.41 -12.97
N ALA A 254 4.63 -16.55 -12.78
CA ALA A 254 3.82 -15.53 -12.12
C ALA A 254 4.29 -15.29 -10.69
N THR A 255 4.43 -16.35 -9.88
CA THR A 255 4.91 -16.27 -8.50
C THR A 255 6.28 -15.58 -8.43
N ARG A 256 7.25 -15.96 -9.27
CA ARG A 256 8.57 -15.33 -9.31
C ARG A 256 8.52 -13.85 -9.71
N TYR A 257 7.60 -13.48 -10.59
CA TYR A 257 7.43 -12.08 -10.97
C TYR A 257 6.82 -11.27 -9.84
N ILE A 258 5.80 -11.78 -9.15
CA ILE A 258 5.20 -11.08 -8.00
C ILE A 258 6.19 -10.98 -6.84
N THR A 259 6.98 -12.03 -6.57
CA THR A 259 8.04 -11.96 -5.54
C THR A 259 9.08 -10.91 -5.92
N ALA A 260 9.49 -10.86 -7.19
CA ALA A 260 10.39 -9.82 -7.68
C ALA A 260 9.79 -8.42 -7.55
N GLN A 261 8.49 -8.21 -7.80
CA GLN A 261 7.86 -6.91 -7.59
C GLN A 261 8.00 -6.43 -6.14
N LEU A 262 7.73 -7.31 -5.17
CA LEU A 262 7.87 -6.97 -3.75
C LEU A 262 9.33 -6.67 -3.38
N ASP A 263 10.25 -7.55 -3.78
CA ASP A 263 11.68 -7.39 -3.50
C ASP A 263 12.23 -6.08 -4.09
N GLN A 264 11.84 -5.75 -5.32
CA GLN A 264 12.27 -4.53 -6.01
C GLN A 264 11.62 -3.28 -5.42
N SER A 265 10.35 -3.35 -5.01
CA SER A 265 9.69 -2.26 -4.28
C SER A 265 10.40 -1.98 -2.96
N ARG A 266 10.80 -3.03 -2.23
CA ARG A 266 11.56 -2.93 -0.98
C ARG A 266 12.95 -2.32 -1.20
N GLN A 267 13.68 -2.78 -2.22
CA GLN A 267 15.01 -2.25 -2.57
C GLN A 267 14.93 -0.77 -2.97
N LEU A 268 13.94 -0.39 -3.78
CA LEU A 268 13.74 1.02 -4.13
C LEU A 268 13.40 1.86 -2.90
N CYS A 269 12.54 1.39 -2.00
CA CYS A 269 12.23 2.09 -0.76
C CYS A 269 13.50 2.32 0.07
N GLN A 270 14.36 1.31 0.22
CA GLN A 270 15.67 1.46 0.90
C GLN A 270 16.57 2.48 0.22
N LEU A 271 16.64 2.46 -1.12
CA LEU A 271 17.43 3.41 -1.89
C LEU A 271 16.95 4.85 -1.67
N LEU A 272 15.64 5.07 -1.66
CA LEU A 272 15.04 6.38 -1.46
C LEU A 272 15.15 6.86 -0.01
N CYS A 273 15.05 5.97 0.97
CA CYS A 273 15.34 6.30 2.36
C CYS A 273 16.79 6.77 2.53
N LYS A 274 17.75 6.07 1.90
CA LYS A 274 19.17 6.50 1.88
C LYS A 274 19.35 7.87 1.25
N ALA A 275 18.65 8.16 0.14
CA ALA A 275 18.67 9.48 -0.48
C ALA A 275 18.11 10.57 0.43
N ALA A 276 17.06 10.24 1.19
CA ALA A 276 16.39 11.14 2.12
C ALA A 276 17.09 11.27 3.48
N THR A 277 18.41 10.99 3.55
CA THR A 277 19.29 11.06 4.73
C THR A 277 19.21 9.92 5.75
N TYR A 278 18.40 8.88 5.51
CA TYR A 278 18.40 7.69 6.38
C TYR A 278 19.63 6.83 6.12
N GLU A 279 20.62 6.90 7.01
CA GLU A 279 21.79 6.03 6.94
C GLU A 279 21.75 5.00 8.09
N PRO A 280 21.48 3.70 7.82
CA PRO A 280 21.36 2.66 8.84
C PRO A 280 22.59 2.50 9.75
N ARG A 281 23.75 3.04 9.33
CA ARG A 281 25.01 3.00 10.10
C ARG A 281 25.14 4.13 11.12
N LEU A 282 24.47 5.25 10.88
CA LEU A 282 24.55 6.44 11.72
C LEU A 282 23.32 6.58 12.63
N GLU A 283 22.17 6.09 12.18
CA GLU A 283 20.90 6.24 12.88
C GLU A 283 20.54 4.95 13.62
N MET A 284 20.64 5.00 14.95
CA MET A 284 20.30 3.87 15.83
C MET A 284 18.79 3.75 16.08
N ASP A 285 18.07 4.86 15.97
CA ASP A 285 16.62 4.90 16.19
C ASP A 285 15.84 4.49 14.93
N LYS A 286 14.77 3.70 15.13
CA LYS A 286 13.85 3.26 14.07
C LYS A 286 12.41 3.60 14.41
N GLY A 287 11.55 3.57 13.39
CA GLY A 287 10.12 3.80 13.48
C GLY A 287 9.77 5.26 13.74
N PHE A 288 8.78 5.50 14.59
CA PHE A 288 8.25 6.84 14.83
C PHE A 288 9.22 7.74 15.61
N ILE A 289 10.10 7.16 16.43
CA ILE A 289 11.14 7.90 17.16
C ILE A 289 12.09 8.58 16.18
N PHE A 290 12.48 7.87 15.12
CA PHE A 290 13.31 8.41 14.07
C PHE A 290 12.69 9.67 13.44
N ILE A 291 11.40 9.62 13.09
CA ILE A 291 10.67 10.77 12.53
C ILE A 291 10.67 11.96 13.49
N ASN A 292 10.49 11.71 14.80
CA ASN A 292 10.49 12.76 15.81
C ASN A 292 11.86 13.44 15.95
N ASN A 293 12.96 12.72 15.69
CA ASN A 293 14.32 13.26 15.79
C ASN A 293 14.74 14.08 14.55
N LEU A 294 14.02 13.96 13.42
CA LEU A 294 14.30 14.74 12.22
C LEU A 294 13.89 16.20 12.37
N SER A 295 14.66 17.11 11.75
CA SER A 295 14.26 18.51 11.57
C SER A 295 13.13 18.66 10.56
N ASP A 296 12.36 19.74 10.65
CA ASP A 296 11.17 19.95 9.81
C ASP A 296 11.48 19.99 8.31
N GLU A 297 12.60 20.61 7.92
CA GLU A 297 13.07 20.63 6.53
C GLU A 297 13.37 19.21 6.01
N ARG A 298 14.03 18.38 6.84
CA ARG A 298 14.35 17.00 6.47
C ARG A 298 13.09 16.15 6.39
N ARG A 299 12.13 16.34 7.31
CA ARG A 299 10.82 15.67 7.25
C ARG A 299 10.08 16.00 5.95
N LEU A 300 10.11 17.25 5.50
CA LEU A 300 9.47 17.66 4.26
C LEU A 300 10.11 16.99 3.02
N ILE A 301 11.44 16.99 2.94
CA ILE A 301 12.17 16.33 1.84
C ILE A 301 11.84 14.83 1.85
N PHE A 302 11.89 14.21 3.03
CA PHE A 302 11.63 12.79 3.18
C PHE A 302 10.20 12.42 2.81
N PHE A 303 9.22 13.21 3.29
CA PHE A 303 7.82 13.08 2.92
C PHE A 303 7.63 13.17 1.40
N THR A 304 8.25 14.17 0.76
CA THR A 304 8.13 14.39 -0.70
C THR A 304 8.67 13.20 -1.49
N ILE A 305 9.84 12.67 -1.11
CA ILE A 305 10.44 11.49 -1.77
C ILE A 305 9.55 10.27 -1.60
N LEU A 306 9.07 9.98 -0.38
CA LEU A 306 8.21 8.83 -0.11
C LEU A 306 6.83 8.96 -0.75
N GLU A 307 6.30 10.18 -0.89
CA GLU A 307 5.07 10.45 -1.63
C GLU A 307 5.23 10.08 -3.11
N LYS A 308 6.34 10.46 -3.76
CA LYS A 308 6.57 10.10 -5.18
C LYS A 308 6.71 8.59 -5.35
N TYR A 309 7.32 7.92 -4.38
CA TYR A 309 7.40 6.46 -4.33
C TYR A 309 6.01 5.81 -4.16
N TYR A 310 5.19 6.31 -3.24
CA TYR A 310 3.84 5.79 -3.03
C TYR A 310 2.99 5.98 -4.29
N LEU A 311 3.03 7.16 -4.90
CA LEU A 311 2.34 7.44 -6.16
C LEU A 311 2.79 6.50 -7.30
N ALA A 312 4.10 6.25 -7.39
CA ALA A 312 4.65 5.33 -8.38
C ALA A 312 4.13 3.92 -8.16
N THR A 313 4.25 3.38 -6.95
CA THR A 313 3.83 2.00 -6.61
C THR A 313 2.32 1.79 -6.75
N GLU A 314 1.50 2.74 -6.28
CA GLU A 314 0.03 2.68 -6.40
C GLU A 314 -0.41 2.65 -7.87
N SER A 315 0.19 3.49 -8.72
CA SER A 315 -0.20 3.59 -10.14
C SER A 315 0.17 2.38 -11.01
N ILE A 316 0.99 1.46 -10.50
CA ILE A 316 1.32 0.18 -11.15
C ILE A 316 0.94 -1.04 -10.30
N ALA A 317 0.18 -0.83 -9.21
CA ALA A 317 -0.24 -1.88 -8.28
C ALA A 317 0.92 -2.69 -7.67
N PHE A 318 2.07 -2.07 -7.40
CA PHE A 318 3.18 -2.74 -6.73
C PHE A 318 2.95 -2.79 -5.21
N PRO A 319 3.25 -3.93 -4.55
CA PRO A 319 3.13 -4.04 -3.11
C PRO A 319 4.26 -3.27 -2.40
N VAL A 320 3.89 -2.39 -1.46
CA VAL A 320 4.85 -1.66 -0.61
C VAL A 320 5.34 -2.53 0.54
N PRO A 321 6.53 -2.27 1.12
CA PRO A 321 7.04 -2.99 2.30
C PRO A 321 6.08 -2.96 3.50
N GLN A 322 6.13 -4.00 4.31
CA GLN A 322 5.28 -4.10 5.49
C GLN A 322 5.64 -2.98 6.49
N GLY A 323 4.64 -2.31 7.07
CA GLY A 323 4.87 -1.18 7.97
C GLY A 323 5.10 0.18 7.28
N PHE A 324 5.34 0.21 5.96
CA PHE A 324 5.50 1.46 5.19
C PHE A 324 4.30 2.39 5.37
N SER A 325 3.07 1.91 5.19
CA SER A 325 1.86 2.75 5.28
C SER A 325 1.74 3.46 6.64
N SER A 326 2.11 2.76 7.72
CA SER A 326 2.07 3.30 9.08
C SER A 326 3.14 4.36 9.31
N PHE A 327 4.36 4.07 8.87
CA PHE A 327 5.48 4.99 8.91
C PHE A 327 5.20 6.27 8.10
N PHE A 328 4.72 6.09 6.86
CA PHE A 328 4.39 7.19 5.95
C PHE A 328 3.24 8.06 6.47
N THR A 329 2.22 7.44 7.08
CA THR A 329 1.11 8.18 7.70
C THR A 329 1.59 9.03 8.88
N PHE A 330 2.45 8.50 9.75
CA PHE A 330 3.00 9.27 10.86
C PHE A 330 3.93 10.40 10.38
N LEU A 331 4.75 10.14 9.36
CA LEU A 331 5.57 11.16 8.72
C LEU A 331 4.71 12.29 8.15
N GLY A 332 3.61 11.95 7.46
CA GLY A 332 2.62 12.90 6.97
C GLY A 332 2.00 13.74 8.08
N TYR A 333 1.60 13.14 9.19
CA TYR A 333 1.05 13.84 10.35
C TYR A 333 2.04 14.86 10.96
N LYS A 334 3.33 14.51 11.07
CA LYS A 334 4.36 15.43 11.62
C LYS A 334 4.81 16.50 10.62
N THR A 335 4.56 16.33 9.32
CA THR A 335 5.07 17.22 8.27
C THR A 335 4.00 18.16 7.73
N LEU A 336 2.75 17.71 7.62
CA LEU A 336 1.66 18.44 6.99
C LEU A 336 0.79 19.15 8.03
N GLY A 337 0.17 20.27 7.63
CA GLY A 337 -0.93 20.85 8.40
C GLY A 337 -2.13 19.90 8.47
N PHE A 338 -2.90 19.99 9.56
CA PHE A 338 -3.99 19.05 9.85
C PHE A 338 -5.03 18.94 8.72
N ASP A 339 -5.42 20.06 8.09
CA ASP A 339 -6.37 20.03 6.97
C ASP A 339 -5.82 19.27 5.76
N MET A 340 -4.54 19.47 5.43
CA MET A 340 -3.88 18.72 4.35
C MET A 340 -3.76 17.24 4.71
N PHE A 341 -3.38 16.93 5.95
CA PHE A 341 -3.33 15.56 6.44
C PHE A 341 -4.68 14.86 6.30
N MET A 342 -5.78 15.51 6.69
CA MET A 342 -7.13 14.97 6.54
C MET A 342 -7.55 14.79 5.09
N GLN A 343 -7.09 15.64 4.16
CA GLN A 343 -7.33 15.42 2.72
C GLN A 343 -6.68 14.11 2.23
N TYR A 344 -5.47 13.80 2.68
CA TYR A 344 -4.78 12.54 2.33
C TYR A 344 -5.46 11.33 2.97
N VAL A 345 -5.96 11.45 4.20
CA VAL A 345 -6.78 10.41 4.86
C VAL A 345 -8.06 10.16 4.06
N ASN A 346 -8.80 11.21 3.71
CA ASN A 346 -10.06 11.09 2.98
C ASN A 346 -9.89 10.50 1.57
N ARG A 347 -8.71 10.70 0.96
CA ARG A 347 -8.34 10.10 -0.33
C ARG A 347 -7.74 8.69 -0.22
N ASN A 348 -7.74 8.10 0.98
CA ASN A 348 -7.16 6.77 1.27
C ASN A 348 -5.65 6.65 0.94
N VAL A 349 -4.93 7.77 0.92
CA VAL A 349 -3.46 7.79 0.78
C VAL A 349 -2.82 7.44 2.12
N PHE A 350 -3.32 8.02 3.20
CA PHE A 350 -2.91 7.67 4.56
C PHE A 350 -3.84 6.61 5.16
N GLU A 351 -3.23 5.55 5.66
CA GLU A 351 -3.93 4.48 6.36
C GLU A 351 -3.78 4.68 7.85
N LEU A 352 -4.86 5.13 8.48
CA LEU A 352 -4.95 5.25 9.93
C LEU A 352 -5.04 3.86 10.59
N GLN A 353 -3.90 3.18 10.69
CA GLN A 353 -3.79 1.93 11.44
C GLN A 353 -3.90 2.21 12.95
N VAL A 354 -4.31 1.20 13.72
CA VAL A 354 -4.55 1.35 15.17
C VAL A 354 -3.30 1.88 15.87
N ASP A 355 -2.12 1.32 15.58
CA ASP A 355 -0.89 1.65 16.29
C ASP A 355 -0.41 3.07 16.02
N VAL A 356 -0.49 3.53 14.77
CA VAL A 356 -0.21 4.92 14.40
C VAL A 356 -1.18 5.86 15.08
N MET A 357 -2.47 5.52 15.06
CA MET A 357 -3.52 6.36 15.62
C MET A 357 -3.38 6.50 17.13
N LYS A 358 -2.95 5.45 17.86
CA LYS A 358 -2.65 5.57 19.30
C LYS A 358 -1.58 6.62 19.58
N ILE A 359 -0.53 6.64 18.77
CA ILE A 359 0.60 7.56 18.95
C ILE A 359 0.16 8.98 18.59
N ILE A 360 -0.56 9.16 17.48
CA ILE A 360 -1.13 10.45 17.10
C ILE A 360 -2.08 10.98 18.20
N MET A 361 -2.99 10.15 18.70
CA MET A 361 -3.93 10.54 19.76
C MET A 361 -3.25 10.88 21.09
N ALA A 362 -2.12 10.24 21.39
CA ALA A 362 -1.32 10.54 22.58
C ALA A 362 -0.51 11.83 22.42
N ASP A 363 -0.07 12.13 21.20
CA ASP A 363 0.69 13.34 20.84
C ASP A 363 -0.19 14.59 20.72
N THR A 364 -1.44 14.44 20.23
CA THR A 364 -2.41 15.53 20.19
C THR A 364 -2.89 15.90 21.60
N ASP A 365 -2.93 17.19 21.91
CA ASP A 365 -3.38 17.73 23.18
C ASP A 365 -4.88 17.47 23.45
N ASN A 366 -5.30 17.66 24.70
CA ASN A 366 -6.70 17.54 25.11
C ASN A 366 -7.43 18.91 25.14
N SER A 367 -6.96 19.89 24.35
CA SER A 367 -7.72 21.13 24.14
C SER A 367 -9.00 20.86 23.34
N LYS A 368 -9.95 21.80 23.35
CA LYS A 368 -11.19 21.69 22.55
C LYS A 368 -10.89 21.44 21.06
N ALA A 369 -9.85 22.09 20.51
CA ALA A 369 -9.40 21.89 19.14
C ALA A 369 -8.75 20.51 18.92
N GLY A 370 -7.89 20.06 19.84
CA GLY A 370 -7.25 18.74 19.78
C GLY A 370 -8.26 17.59 19.87
N ILE A 371 -9.28 17.72 20.72
CA ILE A 371 -10.39 16.75 20.81
C ILE A 371 -11.18 16.72 19.50
N GLN A 372 -11.51 17.87 18.91
CA GLN A 372 -12.17 17.93 17.61
C GLN A 372 -11.36 17.24 16.52
N ALA A 373 -10.04 17.44 16.49
CA ALA A 373 -9.14 16.77 15.56
C ALA A 373 -9.14 15.24 15.77
N LYS A 374 -9.05 14.77 17.03
CA LYS A 374 -9.15 13.34 17.39
C LYS A 374 -10.46 12.73 16.90
N LEU A 375 -11.59 13.42 17.12
CA LEU A 375 -12.90 12.96 16.68
C LEU A 375 -13.00 12.92 15.15
N GLN A 376 -12.52 13.94 14.44
CA GLN A 376 -12.51 13.95 12.97
C GLN A 376 -11.71 12.76 12.41
N MET A 377 -10.52 12.50 12.94
CA MET A 377 -9.74 11.32 12.54
C MET A 377 -10.47 10.00 12.86
N LEU A 378 -11.15 9.90 14.02
CA LEU A 378 -11.95 8.72 14.37
C LEU A 378 -13.15 8.51 13.43
N THR A 379 -13.76 9.58 12.92
CA THR A 379 -14.87 9.45 11.95
C THR A 379 -14.44 8.94 10.58
N ALA A 380 -13.18 9.15 10.20
CA ALA A 380 -12.63 8.63 8.94
C ALA A 380 -12.32 7.13 9.01
N LEU A 381 -12.35 6.52 10.20
CA LEU A 381 -12.01 5.12 10.41
C LEU A 381 -13.21 4.17 10.24
N PRO A 382 -12.98 2.92 9.83
CA PRO A 382 -13.99 1.86 9.94
C PRO A 382 -14.49 1.74 11.39
N ARG A 383 -15.80 1.54 11.57
CA ARG A 383 -16.45 1.49 12.89
C ARG A 383 -15.75 0.57 13.90
N SER A 384 -15.29 -0.59 13.44
CA SER A 384 -14.63 -1.57 14.30
C SER A 384 -13.29 -1.06 14.85
N ARG A 385 -12.50 -0.37 14.01
CA ARG A 385 -11.23 0.26 14.40
C ARG A 385 -11.44 1.46 15.31
N ALA A 386 -12.40 2.32 14.96
CA ALA A 386 -12.76 3.49 15.76
C ALA A 386 -13.19 3.06 17.18
N LYS A 387 -14.01 2.01 17.31
CA LYS A 387 -14.44 1.47 18.60
C LYS A 387 -13.28 0.97 19.47
N ARG A 388 -12.31 0.26 18.87
CA ARG A 388 -11.11 -0.21 19.59
C ARG A 388 -10.29 0.95 20.14
N LEU A 389 -10.15 2.03 19.37
CA LEU A 389 -9.42 3.23 19.79
C LEU A 389 -10.19 4.03 20.85
N LEU A 390 -11.50 4.20 20.68
CA LEU A 390 -12.36 4.82 21.70
C LEU A 390 -12.26 4.09 23.05
N ASN A 391 -12.29 2.75 23.04
CA ASN A 391 -12.14 1.96 24.26
C ASN A 391 -10.81 2.17 25.00
N GLN A 392 -9.76 2.57 24.29
CA GLN A 392 -8.43 2.82 24.85
C GLN A 392 -8.20 4.28 25.20
N TRP A 393 -9.03 5.20 24.69
CA TRP A 393 -8.93 6.62 24.98
C TRP A 393 -9.65 6.97 26.28
N SER A 394 -8.88 7.25 27.34
CA SER A 394 -9.37 7.66 28.65
C SER A 394 -9.74 9.15 28.66
N HIS A 395 -10.86 9.50 28.04
CA HIS A 395 -11.40 10.88 28.02
C HIS A 395 -12.92 10.88 28.28
N PRO A 396 -13.48 11.88 28.98
CA PRO A 396 -14.93 12.05 29.21
C PRO A 396 -15.79 11.85 27.96
N ILE A 397 -15.43 12.51 26.86
CA ILE A 397 -16.13 12.38 25.56
C ILE A 397 -16.11 10.94 25.03
N SER A 398 -15.01 10.20 25.23
CA SER A 398 -14.95 8.78 24.84
C SER A 398 -15.91 7.92 25.67
N LEU A 399 -15.99 8.15 26.98
CA LEU A 399 -16.97 7.50 27.86
C LEU A 399 -18.40 7.78 27.40
N MET A 400 -18.71 9.05 27.12
CA MET A 400 -20.03 9.47 26.64
C MET A 400 -20.40 8.83 25.30
N LEU A 401 -19.48 8.78 24.34
CA LEU A 401 -19.71 8.15 23.04
C LEU A 401 -19.92 6.63 23.17
N ARG A 402 -19.13 5.96 24.02
CA ARG A 402 -19.30 4.52 24.30
C ARG A 402 -20.63 4.21 24.99
N ALA A 403 -21.03 5.02 25.97
CA ALA A 403 -22.32 4.91 26.65
C ALA A 403 -23.51 5.11 25.70
N ARG A 404 -23.43 6.10 24.80
CA ARG A 404 -24.44 6.33 23.75
C ARG A 404 -24.52 5.16 22.77
N GLU A 405 -23.38 4.66 22.31
CA GLU A 405 -23.34 3.50 21.40
C GLU A 405 -23.92 2.25 22.09
N HIS A 406 -23.55 2.00 23.35
CA HIS A 406 -24.06 0.89 24.16
C HIS A 406 -25.58 0.94 24.29
N SER A 407 -26.10 2.10 24.66
CA SER A 407 -27.55 2.35 24.76
C SER A 407 -28.26 2.13 23.42
N LEU A 408 -27.69 2.64 22.33
CA LEU A 408 -28.25 2.49 20.99
C LEU A 408 -28.29 1.02 20.55
N ASN A 409 -27.24 0.23 20.84
CA ASN A 409 -27.21 -1.20 20.54
C ASN A 409 -28.31 -1.96 21.30
N ILE A 410 -28.53 -1.63 22.58
CA ILE A 410 -29.63 -2.19 23.38
C ILE A 410 -30.99 -1.83 22.78
N LEU A 411 -31.22 -0.54 22.51
CA LEU A 411 -32.50 -0.04 22.00
C LEU A 411 -32.83 -0.57 20.60
N SER A 412 -31.81 -0.85 19.79
CA SER A 412 -31.96 -1.42 18.44
C SER A 412 -32.05 -2.95 18.43
N GLY A 413 -31.93 -3.62 19.58
CA GLY A 413 -32.01 -5.09 19.67
C GLY A 413 -30.81 -5.82 19.07
N VAL A 414 -29.70 -5.12 18.80
CA VAL A 414 -28.45 -5.74 18.34
C VAL A 414 -27.74 -6.30 19.57
N ALA A 415 -27.77 -7.63 19.73
CA ALA A 415 -27.05 -8.30 20.80
C ALA A 415 -25.57 -7.88 20.78
N GLY A 416 -25.11 -7.26 21.87
CA GLY A 416 -23.71 -6.87 22.02
C GLY A 416 -22.79 -8.10 21.90
N PRO A 417 -21.54 -7.93 21.43
CA PRO A 417 -20.59 -9.04 21.43
C PRO A 417 -20.43 -9.59 22.85
N PRO A 418 -20.29 -10.93 23.02
CA PRO A 418 -20.12 -11.53 24.34
C PRO A 418 -18.92 -10.90 25.03
N LEU A 419 -19.10 -10.48 26.29
CA LEU A 419 -18.08 -9.87 27.12
C LEU A 419 -16.81 -10.75 27.18
N GLY A 420 -15.84 -10.45 26.32
CA GLY A 420 -14.48 -10.92 26.46
C GLY A 420 -13.84 -10.22 27.65
N ARG A 421 -13.50 -10.99 28.68
CA ARG A 421 -12.73 -10.62 29.88
C ARG A 421 -11.70 -9.52 29.61
N SER A 422 -12.07 -8.25 29.81
CA SER A 422 -11.08 -7.20 30.00
C SER A 422 -10.88 -7.06 31.50
N GLN A 423 -9.69 -7.43 31.94
CA GLN A 423 -9.21 -7.31 33.30
C GLN A 423 -9.24 -5.82 33.69
N GLY A 424 -10.19 -5.46 34.54
CA GLY A 424 -10.28 -4.19 35.24
C GLY A 424 -10.53 -4.49 36.71
N ALA A 425 -9.69 -3.93 37.57
CA ALA A 425 -9.64 -4.17 39.00
C ALA A 425 -11.04 -4.22 39.64
N ARG A 426 -11.34 -5.36 40.30
CA ARG A 426 -12.40 -5.44 41.30
C ARG A 426 -12.08 -4.45 42.42
N ARG A 427 -12.56 -3.21 42.30
CA ARG A 427 -12.91 -2.39 43.46
C ARG A 427 -14.40 -2.57 43.71
N ASN A 428 -14.71 -3.71 44.34
CA ASN A 428 -15.94 -3.86 45.10
C ASN A 428 -15.93 -2.80 46.21
N LYS A 429 -16.54 -1.64 45.96
CA LYS A 429 -17.19 -0.87 47.02
C LYS A 429 -18.67 -1.22 46.94
N GLY A 430 -19.18 -1.74 48.06
CA GLY A 430 -20.43 -2.46 48.20
C GLY A 430 -21.59 -1.94 47.36
N TYR A 431 -22.13 -2.84 46.53
CA TYR A 431 -23.53 -2.86 46.17
C TYR A 431 -24.36 -2.81 47.46
N ARG A 432 -24.90 -1.64 47.81
CA ARG A 432 -26.11 -1.57 48.62
C ARG A 432 -27.28 -1.92 47.69
N GLY A 433 -28.09 -2.84 48.17
CA GLY A 433 -29.06 -3.58 47.39
C GLY A 433 -30.06 -2.72 46.62
N LEU A 434 -30.56 -3.35 45.56
CA LEU A 434 -31.85 -3.09 44.92
C LEU A 434 -32.96 -3.17 45.98
N THR A 435 -33.15 -2.11 46.75
CA THR A 435 -34.42 -1.83 47.41
C THR A 435 -35.19 -0.93 46.47
N ALA A 436 -36.35 -1.41 46.03
CA ALA A 436 -37.36 -0.64 45.30
C ALA A 436 -37.38 0.81 45.77
N PHE A 437 -37.10 1.74 44.85
CA PHE A 437 -37.18 3.16 45.16
C PHE A 437 -38.65 3.54 45.37
N PRO A 438 -38.99 4.19 46.49
CA PRO A 438 -40.33 4.68 46.73
C PRO A 438 -40.65 5.75 45.68
N SER A 439 -41.75 5.53 44.97
CA SER A 439 -42.39 6.50 44.10
C SER A 439 -42.79 7.70 44.95
N ASN A 440 -42.00 8.77 44.89
CA ASN A 440 -42.49 10.14 45.03
C ASN A 440 -41.39 11.14 44.63
N GLU A 441 -41.74 11.91 43.59
CA GLU A 441 -41.25 13.24 43.23
C GLU A 441 -39.78 13.34 42.77
N ASN A 442 -39.66 13.49 41.44
CA ASN A 442 -38.46 13.74 40.64
C ASN A 442 -37.54 12.53 40.43
N MET A 443 -38.03 11.53 39.68
CA MET A 443 -37.14 10.58 39.00
C MET A 443 -36.10 11.41 38.23
N SER A 444 -34.81 11.22 38.56
CA SER A 444 -33.75 11.80 37.73
C SER A 444 -34.01 11.34 36.29
N PRO A 445 -33.84 12.20 35.27
CA PRO A 445 -33.94 11.78 33.87
C PRO A 445 -33.08 10.54 33.56
N LEU A 446 -32.00 10.33 34.33
CA LEU A 446 -31.17 9.12 34.29
C LEU A 446 -31.91 7.87 34.79
N ASP A 447 -32.61 7.96 35.92
CA ASP A 447 -33.32 6.82 36.53
C ASP A 447 -34.45 6.32 35.61
N THR A 448 -35.20 7.25 35.01
CA THR A 448 -36.24 6.92 34.03
C THR A 448 -35.63 6.27 32.78
N PHE A 449 -34.44 6.70 32.35
CA PHE A 449 -33.75 6.12 31.21
C PHE A 449 -33.22 4.70 31.49
N LEU A 450 -32.67 4.46 32.69
CA LEU A 450 -32.21 3.12 33.10
C LEU A 450 -33.38 2.13 33.23
N ASP A 451 -34.53 2.58 33.74
CA ASP A 451 -35.76 1.79 33.79
C ASP A 451 -36.24 1.40 32.37
N LEU A 452 -36.15 2.31 31.41
CA LEU A 452 -36.49 2.01 30.01
C LEU A 452 -35.53 1.01 29.36
N LEU A 453 -34.24 1.06 29.69
CA LEU A 453 -33.25 0.09 29.17
C LEU A 453 -33.47 -1.31 29.77
N THR A 454 -33.75 -1.40 31.07
CA THR A 454 -34.06 -2.68 31.74
C THR A 454 -35.38 -3.30 31.28
N ALA A 455 -36.34 -2.49 30.84
CA ALA A 455 -37.55 -2.98 30.19
C ALA A 455 -37.30 -3.62 28.80
N LYS A 456 -36.16 -3.32 28.17
CA LYS A 456 -35.83 -3.73 26.78
C LYS A 456 -34.75 -4.81 26.68
N ALA A 457 -33.89 -4.97 27.68
CA ALA A 457 -32.81 -5.95 27.66
C ALA A 457 -32.59 -6.60 29.04
N SER A 458 -31.95 -7.78 29.04
CA SER A 458 -31.53 -8.46 30.26
C SER A 458 -30.53 -7.60 31.05
N LEU A 459 -30.60 -7.66 32.37
CA LEU A 459 -29.64 -7.00 33.29
C LEU A 459 -28.18 -7.39 33.00
N THR A 460 -27.95 -8.55 32.38
CA THR A 460 -26.60 -9.02 31.99
C THR A 460 -25.99 -8.27 30.82
N ASP A 461 -26.82 -7.60 30.02
CA ASP A 461 -26.41 -6.97 28.76
C ASP A 461 -26.21 -5.45 28.93
N ILE A 462 -26.54 -4.92 30.11
CA ILE A 462 -26.48 -3.49 30.42
C ILE A 462 -25.25 -3.20 31.29
N ASP A 463 -24.32 -2.39 30.78
CA ASP A 463 -23.20 -1.86 31.55
C ASP A 463 -23.62 -0.57 32.28
N PHE A 464 -24.25 -0.73 33.45
CA PHE A 464 -24.67 0.40 34.29
C PHE A 464 -23.50 1.27 34.74
N GLY A 465 -22.32 0.68 34.96
CA GLY A 465 -21.12 1.41 35.37
C GLY A 465 -20.71 2.43 34.32
N LEU A 466 -20.65 2.00 33.05
CA LEU A 466 -20.34 2.88 31.92
C LEU A 466 -21.38 4.01 31.76
N LEU A 467 -22.67 3.73 31.95
CA LEU A 467 -23.74 4.71 31.79
C LEU A 467 -23.71 5.78 32.88
N ILE A 468 -23.47 5.38 34.14
CA ILE A 468 -23.37 6.30 35.28
C ILE A 468 -22.12 7.18 35.13
N GLU A 469 -20.96 6.57 34.88
CA GLU A 469 -19.69 7.30 34.72
C GLU A 469 -19.74 8.30 33.56
N ALA A 470 -20.36 7.92 32.44
CA ALA A 470 -20.58 8.83 31.31
C ALA A 470 -21.52 10.00 31.65
N THR A 471 -22.53 9.77 32.49
CA THR A 471 -23.48 10.81 32.88
C THR A 471 -22.84 11.79 33.85
N GLU A 472 -22.07 11.29 34.83
CA GLU A 472 -21.25 12.11 35.73
C GLU A 472 -20.25 12.97 34.93
N ALA A 473 -19.51 12.35 34.01
CA ALA A 473 -18.57 13.07 33.14
C ALA A 473 -19.24 14.15 32.29
N SER A 474 -20.46 13.89 31.78
CA SER A 474 -21.24 14.88 31.03
C SER A 474 -21.71 16.06 31.89
N MET A 475 -22.05 15.83 33.16
CA MET A 475 -22.45 16.88 34.09
C MET A 475 -21.26 17.76 34.49
N GLU A 476 -20.10 17.15 34.73
CA GLU A 476 -18.86 17.87 35.02
C GLU A 476 -18.44 18.78 33.87
N GLU A 477 -18.52 18.31 32.62
CA GLU A 477 -18.24 19.13 31.43
C GLU A 477 -19.26 20.28 31.27
N ALA A 478 -20.55 20.03 31.53
CA ALA A 478 -21.57 21.06 31.48
C ALA A 478 -21.36 22.15 32.55
N MET A 479 -20.94 21.76 33.76
CA MET A 479 -20.62 22.69 34.84
C MET A 479 -19.36 23.51 34.55
N MET A 480 -18.35 22.95 33.90
CA MET A 480 -17.14 23.69 33.52
C MET A 480 -17.37 24.68 32.37
N ASN A 481 -18.32 24.45 31.47
CA ASN A 481 -18.67 25.39 30.40
C ASN A 481 -19.66 26.49 30.86
N ALA A 482 -20.24 26.37 32.05
CA ALA A 482 -21.17 27.35 32.64
C ALA A 482 -20.48 28.40 33.53
N LYS A 483 -19.18 28.24 33.81
CA LYS A 483 -18.30 29.26 34.39
C LYS A 483 -17.50 29.92 33.28
#